data_AF-A0A7J9KZZ9-F1
#
_entry.id   AF-A0A7J9KZZ9-F1
#
_cell.length_a   1.000
_cell.length_b   1.000
_cell.length_c   1.000
_cell.angle_alpha   90.00
_cell.angle_beta   90.00
_cell.angle_gamma   90.00
#
_symmetry.space_group_name_H-M   'P 1'
#
loop_
_entity.id
_entity.type
_entity.pdbx_description
1 polymer ?
#
loop_
_entity_poly.entity_id
_entity_poly.type
_entity_poly.pdbx_seq_one_letter_code
_entity_poly.pdbx_strand_id
1 'polypeptide(L)' 'MWHRVERSSGKLSRCFRLFENAKTNQVKASMENGILIITVPKMEVKKPDVKTIQISKKKKNHWFND' A
#
# COMPACT_ATOMS: atom_id res chain seq x y z
N MET A 1 25.76 30.71 -26.13
CA MET A 1 25.27 31.10 -24.79
C MET A 1 23.86 30.53 -24.65
N TRP A 2 23.60 29.72 -23.61
CA TRP A 2 22.23 29.30 -23.30
C TRP A 2 21.55 30.44 -22.53
N HIS A 3 20.42 30.95 -23.02
CA HIS A 3 19.70 32.06 -22.35
C HIS A 3 18.70 31.57 -21.29
N ARG A 4 18.22 30.32 -21.40
CA ARG A 4 17.33 29.71 -20.41
C ARG A 4 17.36 28.18 -20.52
N VAL A 5 17.46 27.51 -19.38
CA VAL A 5 17.36 26.05 -19.24
C VAL A 5 16.46 25.78 -18.05
N GLU A 6 15.35 25.06 -18.26
CA GLU A 6 14.32 24.87 -17.23
C GLU A 6 14.23 23.45 -16.69
N ARG A 7 14.50 22.45 -17.55
CA ARG A 7 14.37 21.04 -17.19
C ARG A 7 15.75 20.44 -16.96
N SER A 8 15.95 19.89 -15.77
CA SER A 8 17.08 19.02 -15.47
C SER A 8 16.69 17.57 -15.72
N SER A 9 17.66 16.77 -16.16
CA SER A 9 17.59 15.33 -16.15
C SER A 9 18.75 14.80 -15.31
N GLY A 10 18.61 13.58 -14.79
CA GLY A 10 19.59 13.00 -13.90
C GLY A 10 19.32 11.52 -13.65
N LYS A 11 20.18 10.89 -12.84
CA LYS A 11 20.02 9.50 -12.43
C LYS A 11 18.99 9.42 -11.30
N LEU A 12 18.05 8.49 -11.39
CA LEU A 12 17.04 8.24 -10.36
C LEU A 12 17.12 6.77 -9.93
N SER A 13 17.10 6.52 -8.61
CA SER A 13 16.94 5.19 -8.02
C SER A 13 15.98 5.28 -6.85
N ARG A 14 15.03 4.34 -6.77
CA ARG A 14 14.04 4.23 -5.68
C ARG A 14 13.86 2.75 -5.35
N CYS A 15 13.94 2.43 -4.06
CA CYS A 15 13.74 1.07 -3.56
C CYS A 15 12.48 1.02 -2.69
N PHE A 16 11.67 -0.02 -2.91
CA PHE A 16 10.45 -0.27 -2.13
C PHE A 16 10.56 -1.65 -1.48
N ARG A 17 10.23 -1.74 -0.19
CA ARG A 17 10.07 -3.03 0.47
C ARG A 17 8.68 -3.56 0.16
N LEU A 18 8.62 -4.74 -0.44
CA LEU A 18 7.36 -5.42 -0.71
C LEU A 18 6.92 -6.20 0.53
N PHE A 19 5.61 -6.32 0.72
CA PHE A 19 5.03 -7.19 1.73
C PHE A 19 5.19 -8.67 1.33
N GLU A 20 5.08 -9.57 2.30
CA GLU A 20 5.21 -11.03 2.08
C GLU A 20 4.22 -11.59 1.07
N ASN A 21 3.04 -10.98 0.96
CA ASN A 21 2.00 -11.40 0.02
C ASN A 21 2.20 -10.89 -1.42
N ALA A 22 3.39 -10.45 -1.80
CA ALA A 22 3.71 -10.03 -3.16
C ALA A 22 4.25 -11.20 -4.00
N LYS A 23 3.72 -11.39 -5.22
CA LYS A 23 4.26 -12.34 -6.21
C LYS A 23 5.43 -11.70 -6.97
N THR A 24 6.62 -11.69 -6.37
CA THR A 24 7.82 -11.01 -6.92
C THR A 24 8.28 -11.56 -8.27
N ASN A 25 8.03 -12.84 -8.54
CA ASN A 25 8.29 -13.49 -9.83
C ASN A 25 7.31 -13.09 -10.94
N GLN A 26 6.24 -12.34 -10.63
CA GLN A 26 5.20 -11.93 -11.57
C GLN A 26 5.08 -10.40 -11.72
N VAL A 27 6.13 -9.66 -11.33
CA VAL A 27 6.18 -8.21 -11.51
C VAL A 27 6.13 -7.89 -13.00
N LYS A 28 5.33 -6.89 -13.37
CA LYS A 28 5.22 -6.34 -14.72
C LYS A 28 5.59 -4.86 -14.70
N ALA A 29 6.24 -4.39 -15.76
CA ALA A 29 6.56 -2.97 -15.92
C ALA A 29 6.20 -2.52 -17.34
N SER A 30 5.69 -1.29 -17.46
CA SER A 30 5.43 -0.62 -18.74
C SER A 30 5.70 0.87 -18.63
N MET A 31 5.94 1.52 -19.77
CA MET A 31 6.20 2.94 -19.89
C MET A 31 5.15 3.56 -20.80
N GLU A 32 4.36 4.50 -20.29
CA GLU A 32 3.28 5.13 -21.05
C GLU A 32 3.25 6.63 -20.78
N ASN A 33 3.27 7.47 -21.83
CA ASN A 33 3.19 8.93 -21.74
C ASN A 33 4.18 9.58 -20.75
N GLY A 34 5.39 9.02 -20.62
CA GLY A 34 6.40 9.53 -19.69
C GLY A 34 6.21 9.08 -18.23
N ILE A 35 5.28 8.15 -17.96
CA ILE A 35 5.05 7.51 -16.67
C ILE A 35 5.52 6.04 -16.69
N LEU A 36 6.38 5.69 -15.73
CA LEU A 36 6.78 4.29 -15.48
C LEU A 36 5.75 3.64 -14.56
N ILE A 37 5.05 2.62 -15.06
CA ILE A 37 4.05 1.87 -14.32
C ILE A 37 4.65 0.52 -13.91
N ILE A 38 4.68 0.25 -12.60
CA ILE A 38 5.16 -1.02 -12.05
C ILE A 38 4.01 -1.71 -11.33
N THR A 39 3.64 -2.90 -11.80
CA THR A 39 2.55 -3.71 -11.24
C THR A 39 3.13 -4.92 -10.51
N VAL A 40 2.85 -5.01 -9.21
CA VAL A 40 3.23 -6.14 -8.36
C VAL A 40 1.96 -6.91 -7.97
N PRO A 41 1.71 -8.09 -8.55
CA PRO A 41 0.53 -8.88 -8.19
C PRO A 41 0.58 -9.34 -6.74
N LYS A 42 -0.58 -9.36 -6.08
CA LYS A 42 -0.71 -9.95 -4.75
C LYS A 42 -0.99 -11.45 -4.85
N MET A 43 -0.50 -12.20 -3.86
CA MET A 43 -0.90 -13.57 -3.62
C MET A 43 -2.41 -13.61 -3.36
N GLU A 44 -3.06 -14.67 -3.85
CA GLU A 44 -4.46 -14.91 -3.51
C GLU A 44 -4.52 -15.29 -2.04
N VAL A 45 -5.11 -14.41 -1.24
CA VAL A 45 -5.34 -14.66 0.18
C VAL A 45 -6.76 -15.20 0.30
N LYS A 46 -6.92 -16.35 0.97
CA LYS A 46 -8.26 -16.82 1.37
C LYS A 46 -8.90 -15.69 2.18
N LYS A 47 -10.15 -15.32 1.86
CA LYS A 47 -10.87 -14.30 2.61
C LYS A 47 -10.78 -14.67 4.10
N PRO A 48 -10.29 -13.76 4.97
CA PRO A 48 -10.18 -14.07 6.38
C PRO A 48 -11.58 -14.40 6.89
N ASP A 49 -11.70 -15.46 7.70
CA ASP A 49 -12.96 -15.76 8.36
C ASP A 49 -13.31 -14.59 9.27
N VAL A 50 -14.40 -13.91 8.93
CA VAL A 50 -14.87 -12.76 9.70
C VAL A 50 -15.46 -13.32 10.99
N LYS A 51 -14.75 -13.11 12.10
CA LYS A 51 -15.28 -13.42 13.44
C LYS A 51 -16.20 -12.29 13.88
N THR A 52 -17.49 -12.57 13.98
CA THR A 52 -18.45 -11.67 14.62
C THR A 52 -18.19 -11.65 16.12
N ILE A 53 -17.71 -10.53 16.65
CA ILE A 53 -17.57 -10.32 18.09
C ILE A 53 -18.84 -9.60 18.58
N GLN A 54 -19.68 -10.30 19.34
CA GLN A 54 -20.83 -9.67 19.99
C GLN A 54 -20.35 -8.85 21.19
N ILE A 55 -20.53 -7.53 21.12
CA ILE A 55 -20.27 -6.63 22.25
C ILE A 55 -21.57 -6.50 23.05
N SER A 56 -21.59 -7.04 24.27
CA SER A 56 -22.68 -6.79 25.22
C SER A 56 -22.37 -5.57 26.09
N LYS A 57 -23.40 -4.78 26.42
CA LYS A 57 -23.25 -3.69 27.39
C LYS A 57 -22.90 -4.28 28.75
N LYS A 58 -21.80 -3.84 29.34
CA LYS A 58 -21.49 -4.10 30.76
C LYS A 58 -22.61 -3.48 31.59
N LYS A 59 -23.24 -4.25 32.49
CA LYS A 59 -24.19 -3.70 33.47
C LYS A 59 -23.46 -2.62 34.28
N LYS A 60 -24.12 -1.48 34.56
CA LYS A 60 -23.64 -0.49 35.53
C LYS A 60 -23.28 -1.24 36.81
N ASN A 61 -22.00 -1.23 37.15
CA ASN A 61 -21.49 -1.59 38.46
C ASN A 61 -21.73 -0.40 39.40
N HIS A 62 -22.01 -0.66 40.69
CA HIS A 62 -22.41 0.35 41.68
C HIS A 62 -21.37 1.48 41.89
N TRP A 63 -20.20 1.35 41.28
CA TRP A 63 -19.08 2.28 41.32
C TRP A 63 -19.22 3.49 40.38
N PHE A 64 -20.13 3.44 39.40
CA PHE A 64 -20.42 4.58 38.53
C PHE A 64 -21.78 5.16 38.91
N ASN A 65 -21.78 5.92 40.01
CA ASN A 65 -22.82 6.89 40.33
C ASN A 65 -22.47 8.17 39.59
N ASP A 66 -23.22 8.48 38.52
CA ASP A 66 -23.41 9.87 38.08
C ASP A 66 -24.60 10.44 38.84
#